data_AF-A0AAE0TKI7-F1
#
_entry.id   AF-A0AAE0TKI7-F1
#
_cell.length_a   1.000
_cell.length_b   1.000
_cell.length_c   1.000
_cell.angle_alpha   90.00
_cell.angle_beta   90.00
_cell.angle_gamma   90.00
#
_symmetry.space_group_name_H-M   'P 1'
#
loop_
_entity.id
_entity.type
_entity.pdbx_description
1 polymer ?
#
loop_
_entity_poly.entity_id
_entity_poly.type
_entity_poly.pdbx_seq_one_letter_code
_entity_poly.pdbx_strand_id
1 'polypeptide(L)'
;MDDRGVYYSSNYPNYSVPMTPPGLEAIYSACRKLYPDQPNPLQVTALVKYWLQGPDPLDYISMYANLGEPDRGIPPHWHYISFGLSDLHGDGRVHESNGTDGPSGFGFELTFRLKREPGETNPPTWPATLMQALARYVFQTDNAIYAGDHVPWHMPLDGSESRIQHMLMAEDAQLLPITTPFGFVNFVQIVGVCAEELNAAQHWNGPGVIELIRTIPSAGGPWLISDMRRGETIFEIDPSLQEKVDRGIEVEGSNLSGVNSRCSWEEPGEGEHDNYYEDDKENRYHSERRSSGGLDRPDISFMESEEIKATLKRGLNGKSGSMYGGRDSQELEFKHNRNHSRKQSFDSTGSSDAPTELLRTRTLDFVHLKFNLEAGSLLPLALRGRLRHGRHFTYVSAMNDSAITLVSSSVHGSIADEHHPFAAHGPWLQVLIPNEFIEEMLADLEELSNPDERLLPKTFRWPERRLCITILPDDV
;
A
#
# COMPACT_ATOMS: atom_id res chain seq x y z
N MET A 1 25.57 -9.83 -85.26
CA MET A 1 25.76 -8.62 -84.44
C MET A 1 24.38 -8.17 -84.02
N ASP A 2 24.20 -8.06 -82.71
CA ASP A 2 23.05 -7.54 -81.92
C ASP A 2 21.64 -8.09 -82.22
N ASP A 3 20.94 -8.60 -81.19
CA ASP A 3 20.14 -7.71 -80.32
C ASP A 3 19.57 -8.44 -79.07
N ARG A 4 19.68 -7.74 -77.93
CA ARG A 4 18.89 -7.73 -76.67
C ARG A 4 18.13 -8.99 -76.21
N GLY A 5 18.65 -9.62 -75.14
CA GLY A 5 17.88 -10.46 -74.22
C GLY A 5 17.12 -9.60 -73.18
N VAL A 6 15.80 -9.76 -73.15
CA VAL A 6 14.88 -9.09 -72.21
C VAL A 6 14.88 -9.83 -70.87
N TYR A 7 15.27 -9.12 -69.80
CA TYR A 7 15.07 -9.54 -68.42
C TYR A 7 13.58 -9.43 -68.05
N TYR A 8 12.94 -10.55 -67.72
CA TYR A 8 11.66 -10.52 -67.00
C TYR A 8 11.95 -10.55 -65.50
N SER A 9 11.92 -9.38 -64.86
CA SER A 9 11.81 -9.25 -63.40
C SER A 9 10.40 -9.66 -62.97
N SER A 10 10.30 -10.73 -62.18
CA SER A 10 9.08 -11.08 -61.45
C SER A 10 8.92 -10.15 -60.24
N ASN A 11 8.18 -9.06 -60.43
CA ASN A 11 7.69 -8.21 -59.34
C ASN A 11 6.55 -8.93 -58.60
N TYR A 12 6.88 -9.73 -57.60
CA TYR A 12 5.96 -10.01 -56.50
C TYR A 12 6.46 -9.24 -55.28
N PRO A 13 5.65 -8.35 -54.68
CA PRO A 13 6.02 -7.72 -53.41
C PRO A 13 6.15 -8.83 -52.36
N ASN A 14 7.34 -8.93 -51.75
CA ASN A 14 7.53 -9.67 -50.51
C ASN A 14 6.58 -9.08 -49.47
N TYR A 15 5.44 -9.73 -49.24
CA TYR A 15 4.64 -9.46 -48.06
C TYR A 15 5.48 -9.89 -46.86
N SER A 16 6.15 -8.93 -46.22
CA SER A 16 6.83 -9.17 -44.95
C SER A 16 5.80 -9.71 -43.98
N VAL A 17 6.04 -10.92 -43.46
CA VAL A 17 5.30 -11.47 -42.32
C VAL A 17 5.26 -10.38 -41.24
N PRO A 18 4.09 -10.08 -40.65
CA PRO A 18 4.02 -9.11 -39.56
C PRO A 18 5.03 -9.52 -38.49
N MET A 19 6.04 -8.68 -38.26
CA MET A 19 7.07 -8.94 -37.27
C MET A 19 6.43 -8.81 -35.89
N THR A 20 6.48 -9.87 -35.08
CA THR A 20 6.06 -9.79 -33.67
C THR A 20 6.83 -8.65 -32.98
N PRO A 21 6.17 -7.74 -32.26
CA PRO A 21 6.86 -6.68 -31.52
C PRO A 21 7.97 -7.24 -30.63
N PRO A 22 9.16 -6.61 -30.56
CA PRO A 22 10.31 -7.23 -29.88
C PRO A 22 10.12 -7.47 -28.38
N GLY A 23 9.42 -6.58 -27.67
CA GLY A 23 9.10 -6.75 -26.25
C GLY A 23 8.12 -7.90 -26.04
N LEU A 24 7.08 -7.97 -26.88
CA LEU A 24 6.13 -9.08 -26.90
C LEU A 24 6.81 -10.44 -27.17
N GLU A 25 7.72 -10.50 -28.13
CA GLU A 25 8.47 -11.72 -28.48
C GLU A 25 9.38 -12.20 -27.33
N ALA A 26 9.97 -11.26 -26.58
CA ALA A 26 10.80 -11.60 -25.42
C ALA A 26 9.97 -12.30 -24.32
N ILE A 27 8.79 -11.75 -24.01
CA ILE A 27 7.87 -12.35 -23.03
C ILE A 27 7.32 -13.69 -23.55
N TYR A 28 6.88 -13.77 -24.82
CA TYR A 28 6.46 -15.04 -25.43
C TYR A 28 7.56 -16.11 -25.42
N SER A 29 8.82 -15.71 -25.58
CA SER A 29 9.95 -16.63 -25.47
C SER A 29 10.13 -17.17 -24.05
N ALA A 30 9.89 -16.34 -23.01
CA ALA A 30 9.86 -16.82 -21.63
C ALA A 30 8.71 -17.81 -21.41
N CYS A 31 7.50 -17.48 -21.89
CA CYS A 31 6.33 -18.36 -21.78
C CYS A 31 6.54 -19.69 -22.50
N ARG A 32 7.10 -19.70 -23.71
CA ARG A 32 7.38 -20.94 -24.47
C ARG A 32 8.42 -21.84 -23.81
N LYS A 33 9.39 -21.26 -23.08
CA LYS A 33 10.34 -22.06 -22.28
C LYS A 33 9.63 -22.75 -21.12
N LEU A 34 8.67 -22.08 -20.49
CA LEU A 34 7.91 -22.62 -19.38
C LEU A 34 6.81 -23.61 -19.81
N TYR A 35 6.17 -23.35 -20.96
CA TYR A 35 5.05 -24.12 -21.50
C TYR A 35 5.32 -24.59 -22.94
N PRO A 36 6.33 -25.46 -23.16
CA PRO A 36 6.73 -25.89 -24.50
C PRO A 36 5.66 -26.72 -25.22
N ASP A 37 4.74 -27.32 -24.47
CA ASP A 37 3.62 -28.14 -24.94
C ASP A 37 2.35 -27.33 -25.29
N GLN A 38 2.32 -26.04 -24.96
CA GLN A 38 1.17 -25.15 -25.16
C GLN A 38 1.53 -23.94 -26.05
N PRO A 39 1.84 -24.15 -27.35
CA PRO A 39 2.30 -23.08 -28.24
C PRO A 39 1.21 -22.05 -28.59
N ASN A 40 -0.07 -22.36 -28.31
CA ASN A 40 -1.22 -21.50 -28.58
C ASN A 40 -2.17 -21.52 -27.38
N PRO A 41 -1.81 -20.87 -26.26
CA PRO A 41 -2.69 -20.78 -25.09
C PRO A 41 -3.96 -19.99 -25.42
N LEU A 42 -5.00 -20.13 -24.60
CA LEU A 42 -6.11 -19.18 -24.66
C LEU A 42 -5.57 -17.78 -24.35
N GLN A 43 -5.92 -16.79 -25.17
CA GLN A 43 -5.47 -15.42 -25.00
C GLN A 43 -6.65 -14.47 -25.15
N VAL A 44 -6.84 -13.61 -24.16
CA VAL A 44 -7.75 -12.47 -24.25
C VAL A 44 -6.97 -11.28 -24.80
N THR A 45 -7.61 -10.51 -25.68
CA THR A 45 -7.06 -9.29 -26.28
C THR A 45 -8.01 -8.13 -26.02
N ALA A 46 -7.47 -6.95 -25.70
CA ALA A 46 -8.25 -5.73 -25.72
C ALA A 46 -8.83 -5.51 -27.12
N LEU A 47 -10.15 -5.29 -27.22
CA LEU A 47 -10.86 -5.09 -28.49
C LEU A 47 -10.43 -3.79 -29.17
N VAL A 48 -10.34 -2.72 -28.38
CA VAL A 48 -9.76 -1.43 -28.79
C VAL A 48 -8.46 -1.27 -28.02
N LYS A 49 -7.35 -1.14 -28.73
CA LYS A 49 -6.02 -1.01 -28.12
C LYS A 49 -5.89 0.29 -27.34
N TYR A 50 -5.09 0.28 -26.28
CA TYR A 50 -4.95 1.42 -25.40
C TYR A 50 -4.44 2.68 -26.10
N TRP A 51 -3.44 2.56 -26.99
CA TRP A 51 -2.96 3.67 -27.82
C TRP A 51 -3.99 4.19 -28.84
N LEU A 52 -5.10 3.48 -29.04
CA LEU A 52 -6.26 3.92 -29.81
C LEU A 52 -7.38 4.44 -28.89
N GLN A 53 -7.04 4.86 -27.68
CA GLN A 53 -7.98 5.35 -26.65
C GLN A 53 -8.97 4.29 -26.15
N GLY A 54 -8.59 3.01 -26.23
CA GLY A 54 -9.30 1.93 -25.55
C GLY A 54 -9.19 2.05 -24.02
N PRO A 55 -10.15 1.50 -23.26
CA PRO A 55 -10.17 1.59 -21.80
C PRO A 55 -9.18 0.64 -21.11
N ASP A 56 -8.70 -0.37 -21.82
CA ASP A 56 -7.97 -1.52 -21.30
C ASP A 56 -6.47 -1.41 -21.64
N PRO A 57 -5.59 -1.19 -20.65
CA PRO A 57 -4.15 -1.01 -20.90
C PRO A 57 -3.40 -2.29 -21.28
N LEU A 58 -3.88 -3.47 -20.85
CA LEU A 58 -3.25 -4.73 -21.21
C LEU A 58 -3.73 -5.15 -22.59
N ASP A 59 -2.80 -5.21 -23.53
CA ASP A 59 -3.05 -5.63 -24.90
C ASP A 59 -3.49 -7.08 -24.99
N TYR A 60 -2.82 -7.94 -24.22
CA TYR A 60 -3.02 -9.37 -24.19
C TYR A 60 -2.95 -9.90 -22.76
N ILE A 61 -3.68 -10.98 -22.51
CA ILE A 61 -3.56 -11.80 -21.29
C ILE A 61 -3.59 -13.26 -21.73
N SER A 62 -2.46 -13.93 -21.62
CA SER A 62 -2.33 -15.35 -21.97
C SER A 62 -2.67 -16.23 -20.77
N MET A 63 -3.35 -17.36 -21.02
CA MET A 63 -3.87 -18.26 -19.99
C MET A 63 -3.37 -19.68 -20.24
N TYR A 64 -2.45 -20.15 -19.40
CA TYR A 64 -1.82 -21.46 -19.51
C TYR A 64 -2.41 -22.46 -18.52
N ALA A 65 -2.49 -23.72 -18.93
CA ALA A 65 -2.73 -24.83 -18.01
C ALA A 65 -1.41 -25.24 -17.37
N ASN A 66 -1.33 -25.18 -16.04
CA ASN A 66 -0.19 -25.69 -15.31
C ASN A 66 -0.60 -26.93 -14.51
N LEU A 67 0.06 -28.07 -14.76
CA LEU A 67 -0.26 -29.31 -14.07
C LEU A 67 0.18 -29.31 -12.59
N GLY A 68 0.96 -28.31 -12.18
CA GLY A 68 1.57 -28.25 -10.87
C GLY A 68 2.65 -29.32 -10.70
N GLU A 69 3.03 -29.57 -9.44
CA GLU A 69 4.03 -30.55 -9.05
C GLU A 69 3.51 -31.28 -7.81
N PRO A 70 2.72 -32.38 -8.00
CA PRO A 70 2.07 -33.09 -6.89
C PRO A 70 3.04 -33.55 -5.80
N ASP A 71 4.25 -33.98 -6.18
CA ASP A 71 5.30 -34.42 -5.25
C ASP A 71 5.79 -33.29 -4.31
N ARG A 72 5.57 -32.03 -4.71
CA ARG A 72 5.87 -30.83 -3.91
C ARG A 72 4.60 -30.18 -3.34
N GLY A 73 3.45 -30.84 -3.43
CA GLY A 73 2.18 -30.32 -2.96
C GLY A 73 1.65 -29.14 -3.76
N ILE A 74 2.11 -28.95 -5.01
CA ILE A 74 1.67 -27.85 -5.87
C ILE A 74 0.50 -28.35 -6.75
N PRO A 75 -0.73 -27.84 -6.56
CA PRO A 75 -1.90 -28.31 -7.30
C PRO A 75 -1.91 -27.84 -8.78
N PRO A 76 -2.68 -28.52 -9.64
CA PRO A 76 -3.02 -28.00 -10.96
C PRO A 76 -3.70 -26.64 -10.86
N HIS A 77 -3.31 -25.71 -11.74
CA HIS A 77 -3.79 -24.34 -11.73
C HIS A 77 -3.74 -23.72 -13.13
N TRP A 78 -4.46 -22.61 -13.29
CA TRP A 78 -4.37 -21.73 -14.44
C TRP A 78 -3.35 -20.63 -14.16
N HIS A 79 -2.44 -20.38 -15.10
CA HIS A 79 -1.43 -19.33 -15.00
C HIS A 79 -1.70 -18.24 -16.03
N TYR A 80 -2.03 -17.04 -15.54
CA TYR A 80 -2.33 -15.86 -16.34
C TYR A 80 -1.10 -14.96 -16.42
N ILE A 81 -0.80 -14.43 -17.60
CA ILE A 81 0.36 -13.57 -17.85
C ILE A 81 -0.12 -12.38 -18.68
N SER A 82 0.09 -11.15 -18.19
CA SER A 82 -0.28 -9.93 -18.92
C SER A 82 0.79 -9.49 -19.90
N PHE A 83 0.36 -8.64 -20.84
CA PHE A 83 1.21 -7.94 -21.80
C PHE A 83 0.65 -6.53 -21.99
N GLY A 84 1.41 -5.51 -21.60
CA GLY A 84 1.05 -4.10 -21.84
C GLY A 84 1.57 -3.13 -20.78
N LEU A 85 1.92 -3.62 -19.59
CA LEU A 85 2.59 -2.81 -18.56
C LEU A 85 4.05 -2.54 -18.93
N SER A 86 4.69 -3.51 -19.58
CA SER A 86 5.99 -3.34 -20.21
C SER A 86 5.88 -2.69 -21.59
N ASP A 87 7.00 -2.15 -22.09
CA ASP A 87 7.05 -1.66 -23.46
C ASP A 87 7.10 -2.83 -24.45
N LEU A 88 5.96 -3.14 -25.07
CA LEU A 88 5.86 -4.22 -26.05
C LEU A 88 6.46 -3.84 -27.41
N HIS A 89 6.46 -2.55 -27.76
CA HIS A 89 6.62 -2.07 -29.13
C HIS A 89 7.90 -1.27 -29.37
N GLY A 90 8.33 -0.44 -28.42
CA GLY A 90 9.54 0.38 -28.55
C GLY A 90 9.41 1.61 -29.44
N ASP A 91 8.20 2.01 -29.82
CA ASP A 91 7.96 3.08 -30.80
C ASP A 91 7.23 4.30 -30.22
N GLY A 92 7.12 4.40 -28.89
CA GLY A 92 6.52 5.55 -28.22
C GLY A 92 4.99 5.59 -28.24
N ARG A 93 4.31 4.53 -28.72
CA ARG A 93 2.84 4.55 -28.86
C ARG A 93 2.07 4.51 -27.52
N VAL A 94 2.69 3.98 -26.47
CA VAL A 94 2.14 3.91 -25.11
C VAL A 94 3.19 4.36 -24.11
N HIS A 95 4.37 3.74 -24.15
CA HIS A 95 5.47 3.99 -23.21
C HIS A 95 6.54 4.86 -23.85
N GLU A 96 7.09 5.81 -23.09
CA GLU A 96 8.25 6.59 -23.52
C GLU A 96 9.52 5.71 -23.57
N SER A 97 10.40 5.96 -24.53
CA SER A 97 11.61 5.14 -24.71
C SER A 97 12.69 5.51 -23.69
N ASN A 98 13.02 4.57 -22.81
CA ASN A 98 14.01 4.76 -21.73
C ASN A 98 15.39 4.13 -22.03
N GLY A 99 15.64 3.70 -23.27
CA GLY A 99 16.85 2.95 -23.62
C GLY A 99 16.84 1.50 -23.10
N THR A 100 18.02 0.85 -23.06
CA THR A 100 18.14 -0.58 -22.69
C THR A 100 18.44 -0.85 -21.22
N ASP A 101 18.92 0.16 -20.50
CA ASP A 101 19.51 -0.04 -19.16
C ASP A 101 18.48 0.12 -18.03
N GLY A 102 17.29 0.64 -18.34
CA GLY A 102 16.20 0.89 -17.40
C GLY A 102 15.05 -0.14 -17.47
N PRO A 103 13.95 0.12 -16.75
CA PRO A 103 12.73 -0.68 -16.88
C PRO A 103 12.10 -0.51 -18.26
N SER A 104 11.61 -1.61 -18.84
CA SER A 104 10.78 -1.56 -20.03
C SER A 104 9.35 -1.17 -19.66
N GLY A 105 8.88 0.00 -20.09
CA GLY A 105 7.61 0.56 -19.63
C GLY A 105 7.62 0.74 -18.11
N PHE A 106 6.64 0.16 -17.41
CA PHE A 106 6.63 0.09 -15.94
C PHE A 106 7.63 -0.91 -15.35
N GLY A 107 8.33 -1.69 -16.18
CA GLY A 107 9.38 -2.62 -15.75
C GLY A 107 8.88 -3.98 -15.25
N PHE A 108 7.58 -4.26 -15.39
CA PHE A 108 7.01 -5.54 -14.99
C PHE A 108 5.78 -5.91 -15.82
N GLU A 109 5.40 -7.19 -15.75
CA GLU A 109 4.08 -7.71 -16.12
C GLU A 109 3.44 -8.41 -14.92
N LEU A 110 2.12 -8.40 -14.88
CA LEU A 110 1.34 -9.11 -13.87
C LEU A 110 1.24 -10.60 -14.25
N THR A 111 1.33 -11.45 -13.24
CA THR A 111 0.93 -12.86 -13.35
C THR A 111 -0.12 -13.20 -12.29
N PHE A 112 -0.88 -14.27 -12.50
CA PHE A 112 -1.83 -14.78 -11.51
C PHE A 112 -1.91 -16.29 -11.60
N ARG A 113 -1.97 -16.97 -10.46
CA ARG A 113 -2.14 -18.43 -10.40
C ARG A 113 -3.43 -18.76 -9.69
N LEU A 114 -4.39 -19.29 -10.44
CA LEU A 114 -5.71 -19.67 -9.94
C LEU A 114 -5.81 -21.19 -9.87
N LYS A 115 -6.06 -21.74 -8.68
CA LYS A 115 -6.29 -23.18 -8.53
C LYS A 115 -7.36 -23.66 -9.51
N ARG A 116 -7.10 -24.76 -10.20
CA ARG A 116 -8.03 -25.33 -11.17
C ARG A 116 -9.09 -26.16 -10.45
N GLU A 117 -10.35 -25.86 -10.69
CA GLU A 117 -11.45 -26.59 -10.08
C GLU A 117 -11.72 -27.94 -10.79
N PRO A 118 -12.22 -28.96 -10.07
CA PRO A 118 -12.58 -30.23 -10.67
C PRO A 118 -13.60 -30.05 -11.81
N GLY A 119 -13.26 -30.56 -13.00
CA GLY A 119 -14.13 -30.50 -14.18
C GLY A 119 -13.92 -29.27 -15.08
N GLU A 120 -13.12 -28.28 -14.66
CA GLU A 120 -12.75 -27.17 -15.55
C GLU A 120 -11.85 -27.65 -16.68
N THR A 121 -12.27 -27.42 -17.92
CA THR A 121 -11.50 -27.76 -19.13
C THR A 121 -10.80 -26.56 -19.75
N ASN A 122 -11.27 -25.35 -19.47
CA ASN A 122 -10.72 -24.09 -19.96
C ASN A 122 -10.52 -23.13 -18.77
N PRO A 123 -9.51 -22.22 -18.83
CA PRO A 123 -9.31 -21.23 -17.80
C PRO A 123 -10.49 -20.25 -17.75
N PRO A 124 -11.00 -19.90 -16.56
CA PRO A 124 -11.99 -18.84 -16.44
C PRO A 124 -11.37 -17.49 -16.84
N THR A 125 -12.18 -16.59 -17.41
CA THR A 125 -11.70 -15.32 -17.97
C THR A 125 -11.80 -14.14 -17.00
N TRP A 126 -12.48 -14.28 -15.86
CA TRP A 126 -12.63 -13.19 -14.88
C TRP A 126 -11.30 -12.60 -14.38
N PRO A 127 -10.17 -13.35 -14.27
CA PRO A 127 -8.90 -12.76 -13.85
C PRO A 127 -8.39 -11.71 -14.83
N ALA A 128 -8.79 -11.79 -16.11
CA ALA A 128 -8.46 -10.75 -17.08
C ALA A 128 -9.04 -9.39 -16.66
N THR A 129 -10.28 -9.35 -16.16
CA THR A 129 -10.92 -8.13 -15.66
C THR A 129 -10.18 -7.55 -14.45
N LEU A 130 -9.75 -8.42 -13.52
CA LEU A 130 -8.95 -8.03 -12.36
C LEU A 130 -7.61 -7.41 -12.78
N MET A 131 -6.87 -8.09 -13.66
CA MET A 131 -5.57 -7.63 -14.16
C MET A 131 -5.68 -6.31 -14.93
N GLN A 132 -6.72 -6.14 -15.76
CA GLN A 132 -6.97 -4.85 -16.42
C GLN A 132 -7.25 -3.74 -15.41
N ALA A 133 -7.97 -4.03 -14.33
CA ALA A 133 -8.27 -3.04 -13.32
C ALA A 133 -7.02 -2.59 -12.53
N LEU A 134 -6.12 -3.51 -12.21
CA LEU A 134 -4.80 -3.20 -11.65
C LEU A 134 -3.95 -2.40 -12.63
N ALA A 135 -3.92 -2.79 -13.91
CA ALA A 135 -3.18 -2.06 -14.93
C ALA A 135 -3.72 -0.62 -15.07
N ARG A 136 -5.04 -0.42 -15.08
CA ARG A 136 -5.63 0.92 -15.09
C ARG A 136 -5.18 1.75 -13.89
N TYR A 137 -5.11 1.18 -12.70
CA TYR A 137 -4.58 1.88 -11.52
C TYR A 137 -3.14 2.35 -11.74
N VAL A 138 -2.26 1.46 -12.23
CA VAL A 138 -0.86 1.78 -12.51
C VAL A 138 -0.76 2.91 -13.54
N PHE A 139 -1.46 2.81 -14.67
CA PHE A 139 -1.46 3.85 -15.71
C PHE A 139 -2.08 5.18 -15.27
N GLN A 140 -3.06 5.17 -14.36
CA GLN A 140 -3.73 6.39 -13.89
C GLN A 140 -2.94 7.12 -12.79
N THR A 141 -2.19 6.38 -11.98
CA THR A 141 -1.50 6.92 -10.81
C THR A 141 0.01 7.04 -10.99
N ASP A 142 0.55 6.42 -12.03
CA ASP A 142 2.00 6.32 -12.30
C ASP A 142 2.77 5.63 -11.16
N ASN A 143 2.07 4.81 -10.35
CA ASN A 143 2.66 4.02 -9.28
C ASN A 143 2.84 2.58 -9.75
N ALA A 144 4.09 2.20 -10.00
CA ALA A 144 4.45 0.80 -10.28
C ALA A 144 4.23 -0.09 -9.04
N ILE A 145 3.96 -1.37 -9.28
CA ILE A 145 3.72 -2.39 -8.26
C ILE A 145 4.95 -3.29 -8.17
N TYR A 146 5.42 -3.55 -6.96
CA TYR A 146 6.60 -4.36 -6.67
C TYR A 146 6.27 -5.58 -5.82
N ALA A 147 7.16 -6.58 -5.83
CA ALA A 147 7.06 -7.69 -4.91
C ALA A 147 7.17 -7.20 -3.45
N GLY A 148 6.29 -7.70 -2.58
CA GLY A 148 6.11 -7.23 -1.22
C GLY A 148 5.00 -6.18 -1.05
N ASP A 149 4.48 -5.60 -2.13
CA ASP A 149 3.35 -4.68 -2.07
C ASP A 149 2.04 -5.41 -1.75
N HIS A 150 1.06 -4.63 -1.29
CA HIS A 150 -0.29 -5.08 -1.03
C HIS A 150 -1.30 -4.17 -1.72
N VAL A 151 -2.41 -4.73 -2.18
CA VAL A 151 -3.51 -3.99 -2.81
C VAL A 151 -4.81 -4.29 -2.06
N PRO A 152 -5.30 -3.33 -1.25
CA PRO A 152 -6.63 -3.43 -0.65
C PRO A 152 -7.70 -3.37 -1.73
N TRP A 153 -8.52 -4.42 -1.85
CA TRP A 153 -9.54 -4.53 -2.89
C TRP A 153 -10.98 -4.52 -2.35
N HIS A 154 -11.19 -5.02 -1.12
CA HIS A 154 -12.45 -4.93 -0.36
C HIS A 154 -13.66 -5.59 -1.01
N MET A 155 -13.46 -6.43 -2.01
CA MET A 155 -14.50 -7.25 -2.64
C MET A 155 -13.90 -8.59 -3.08
N PRO A 156 -14.70 -9.66 -3.19
CA PRO A 156 -14.22 -10.94 -3.71
C PRO A 156 -13.62 -10.78 -5.10
N LEU A 157 -12.41 -11.30 -5.33
CA LEU A 157 -11.65 -11.02 -6.56
C LEU A 157 -12.35 -11.49 -7.84
N ASP A 158 -13.17 -12.55 -7.72
CA ASP A 158 -13.95 -13.16 -8.81
C ASP A 158 -15.40 -12.66 -8.86
N GLY A 159 -15.78 -11.71 -8.00
CA GLY A 159 -17.14 -11.22 -7.87
C GLY A 159 -18.13 -12.23 -7.27
N SER A 160 -17.64 -13.30 -6.66
CA SER A 160 -18.44 -14.27 -5.90
C SER A 160 -18.66 -13.82 -4.45
N GLU A 161 -18.90 -14.76 -3.53
CA GLU A 161 -18.95 -14.56 -2.08
C GLU A 161 -17.65 -15.09 -1.39
N SER A 162 -16.55 -15.16 -2.13
CA SER A 162 -15.26 -15.64 -1.60
C SER A 162 -14.75 -14.78 -0.44
N ARG A 163 -14.06 -15.41 0.52
CA ARG A 163 -13.32 -14.69 1.59
C ARG A 163 -12.05 -14.02 1.06
N ILE A 164 -11.60 -14.39 -0.13
CA ILE A 164 -10.43 -13.80 -0.79
C ILE A 164 -10.81 -12.45 -1.40
N GLN A 165 -10.44 -11.37 -0.70
CA GLN A 165 -10.94 -10.02 -0.98
C GLN A 165 -9.84 -8.98 -1.20
N HIS A 166 -8.57 -9.38 -1.15
CA HIS A 166 -7.42 -8.50 -1.26
C HIS A 166 -6.28 -9.21 -1.98
N MET A 167 -5.20 -8.48 -2.25
CA MET A 167 -4.05 -9.02 -2.96
C MET A 167 -2.74 -8.66 -2.27
N LEU A 168 -1.81 -9.63 -2.23
CA LEU A 168 -0.38 -9.38 -2.05
C LEU A 168 0.33 -9.58 -3.39
N MET A 169 1.49 -8.95 -3.53
CA MET A 169 2.29 -8.97 -4.74
C MET A 169 3.57 -9.74 -4.45
N ALA A 170 3.84 -10.79 -5.20
CA ALA A 170 5.02 -11.64 -5.04
C ALA A 170 5.81 -11.73 -6.34
N GLU A 171 7.07 -12.16 -6.27
CA GLU A 171 7.77 -12.60 -7.48
C GLU A 171 7.12 -13.88 -8.02
N ASP A 172 6.97 -13.98 -9.35
CA ASP A 172 6.49 -15.22 -9.96
C ASP A 172 7.47 -16.37 -9.69
N ALA A 173 6.93 -17.50 -9.20
CA ALA A 173 7.74 -18.63 -8.78
C ALA A 173 8.47 -19.35 -9.93
N GLN A 174 8.11 -19.10 -11.19
CA GLN A 174 8.67 -19.78 -12.36
C GLN A 174 9.19 -18.82 -13.43
N LEU A 175 8.53 -17.69 -13.65
CA LEU A 175 8.97 -16.68 -14.61
C LEU A 175 9.97 -15.73 -13.96
N LEU A 176 11.24 -15.93 -14.30
CA LEU A 176 12.33 -15.07 -13.87
C LEU A 176 12.34 -13.76 -14.68
N PRO A 177 12.93 -12.67 -14.12
CA PRO A 177 13.14 -11.43 -14.86
C PRO A 177 13.83 -11.66 -16.21
N ILE A 178 13.37 -10.93 -17.22
CA ILE A 178 13.93 -10.99 -18.58
C ILE A 178 14.43 -9.63 -19.03
N THR A 179 15.37 -9.65 -19.97
CA THR A 179 15.82 -8.45 -20.69
C THR A 179 15.16 -8.41 -22.05
N THR A 180 14.60 -7.27 -22.41
CA THR A 180 14.08 -6.97 -23.74
C THR A 180 14.96 -5.91 -24.41
N PRO A 181 14.79 -5.64 -25.71
CA PRO A 181 15.45 -4.50 -26.37
C PRO A 181 15.08 -3.13 -25.78
N PHE A 182 14.08 -3.06 -24.90
CA PHE A 182 13.53 -1.82 -24.34
C PHE A 182 13.69 -1.72 -22.82
N GLY A 183 14.48 -2.62 -22.21
CA GLY A 183 14.73 -2.65 -20.77
C GLY A 183 14.40 -4.00 -20.12
N PHE A 184 14.51 -4.05 -18.79
CA PHE A 184 14.16 -5.25 -18.03
C PHE A 184 12.65 -5.34 -17.75
N VAL A 185 12.16 -6.58 -17.62
CA VAL A 185 10.78 -6.90 -17.24
C VAL A 185 10.80 -7.94 -16.13
N ASN A 186 10.24 -7.59 -14.98
CA ASN A 186 9.95 -8.50 -13.87
C ASN A 186 8.56 -9.12 -14.04
N PHE A 187 8.31 -10.25 -13.37
CA PHE A 187 6.98 -10.87 -13.31
C PHE A 187 6.45 -10.81 -11.89
N VAL A 188 5.39 -10.04 -11.68
CA VAL A 188 4.78 -9.80 -10.36
C VAL A 188 3.49 -10.59 -10.27
N GLN A 189 3.51 -11.64 -9.45
CA GLN A 189 2.39 -12.52 -9.21
C GLN A 189 1.42 -11.90 -8.20
N ILE A 190 0.15 -11.80 -8.60
CA ILE A 190 -0.98 -11.50 -7.74
C ILE A 190 -1.25 -12.73 -6.86
N VAL A 191 -1.37 -12.52 -5.55
CA VAL A 191 -1.73 -13.55 -4.57
C VAL A 191 -2.97 -13.09 -3.83
N GLY A 192 -4.09 -13.80 -4.02
CA GLY A 192 -5.33 -13.49 -3.32
C GLY A 192 -5.26 -13.83 -1.83
N VAL A 193 -5.62 -12.88 -0.98
CA VAL A 193 -5.57 -13.01 0.48
C VAL A 193 -6.87 -12.58 1.17
N CYS A 194 -7.07 -13.06 2.39
CA CYS A 194 -8.16 -12.64 3.29
C CYS A 194 -7.84 -11.27 3.91
N ALA A 195 -8.85 -10.63 4.54
CA ALA A 195 -8.70 -9.33 5.17
C ALA A 195 -7.69 -9.34 6.33
N GLU A 196 -7.66 -10.42 7.10
CA GLU A 196 -6.76 -10.63 8.24
C GLU A 196 -5.30 -10.79 7.79
N GLU A 197 -5.08 -11.43 6.65
CA GLU A 197 -3.75 -11.59 6.05
C GLU A 197 -3.24 -10.28 5.45
N LEU A 198 -4.11 -9.50 4.80
CA LEU A 198 -3.79 -8.14 4.40
C LEU A 198 -3.43 -7.29 5.62
N ASN A 199 -4.21 -7.38 6.69
CA ASN A 199 -3.96 -6.66 7.93
C ASN A 199 -2.59 -7.02 8.50
N ALA A 200 -2.25 -8.31 8.60
CA ALA A 200 -0.92 -8.75 9.02
C ALA A 200 0.20 -8.20 8.14
N ALA A 201 0.01 -8.14 6.81
CA ALA A 201 1.01 -7.60 5.88
C ALA A 201 1.19 -6.08 6.05
N GLN A 202 0.12 -5.36 6.39
CA GLN A 202 0.18 -3.93 6.71
C GLN A 202 0.89 -3.66 8.04
N HIS A 203 0.66 -4.50 9.06
CA HIS A 203 1.25 -4.34 10.40
C HIS A 203 2.70 -4.81 10.46
N TRP A 204 3.07 -5.87 9.75
CA TRP A 204 4.45 -6.35 9.66
C TRP A 204 5.08 -5.89 8.35
N ASN A 205 5.09 -6.75 7.34
CA ASN A 205 5.46 -6.45 5.96
C ASN A 205 4.92 -7.53 5.01
N GLY A 206 4.78 -7.19 3.73
CA GLY A 206 4.28 -8.13 2.71
C GLY A 206 5.16 -9.37 2.51
N PRO A 207 6.50 -9.25 2.35
CA PRO A 207 7.38 -10.41 2.16
C PRO A 207 7.27 -11.44 3.27
N GLY A 208 7.22 -11.01 4.53
CA GLY A 208 7.07 -11.88 5.70
C GLY A 208 5.77 -12.68 5.65
N VAL A 209 4.63 -12.02 5.38
CA VAL A 209 3.33 -12.70 5.27
C VAL A 209 3.27 -13.62 4.05
N ILE A 210 3.88 -13.25 2.93
CA ILE A 210 4.02 -14.11 1.75
C ILE A 210 4.74 -15.41 2.12
N GLU A 211 5.83 -15.34 2.90
CA GLU A 211 6.53 -16.54 3.37
C GLU A 211 5.67 -17.41 4.29
N LEU A 212 4.83 -16.80 5.15
CA LEU A 212 3.87 -17.57 5.94
C LEU A 212 2.85 -18.30 5.05
N ILE A 213 2.30 -17.63 4.02
CA ILE A 213 1.38 -18.24 3.05
C ILE A 213 2.05 -19.40 2.31
N ARG A 214 3.35 -19.30 1.97
CA ARG A 214 4.09 -20.40 1.33
C ARG A 214 4.10 -21.68 2.17
N THR A 215 4.07 -21.55 3.50
CA THR A 215 4.07 -22.71 4.42
C THR A 215 2.72 -23.43 4.49
N ILE A 216 1.62 -22.81 4.04
CA ILE A 216 0.27 -23.36 4.13
C ILE A 216 -0.21 -23.79 2.74
N PRO A 217 -0.26 -25.11 2.43
CA PRO A 217 -0.60 -25.60 1.09
C PRO A 217 -1.98 -25.17 0.59
N SER A 218 -2.97 -25.08 1.48
CA SER A 218 -4.34 -24.66 1.17
C SER A 218 -4.49 -23.14 0.97
N ALA A 219 -3.52 -22.34 1.41
CA ALA A 219 -3.51 -20.88 1.27
C ALA A 219 -2.78 -20.40 0.02
N GLY A 220 -1.77 -21.14 -0.41
CA GLY A 220 -1.00 -20.83 -1.59
C GLY A 220 0.11 -21.83 -1.87
N GLY A 221 0.75 -22.32 -0.80
CA GLY A 221 1.87 -23.24 -0.90
C GLY A 221 3.08 -22.63 -1.62
N PRO A 222 4.04 -23.46 -2.07
CA PRO A 222 5.32 -22.98 -2.61
C PRO A 222 5.19 -22.02 -3.80
N TRP A 223 4.12 -22.12 -4.60
CA TRP A 223 3.88 -21.27 -5.77
C TRP A 223 2.78 -20.23 -5.56
N LEU A 224 2.31 -20.03 -4.32
CA LEU A 224 1.34 -18.99 -3.95
C LEU A 224 0.08 -19.02 -4.83
N ILE A 225 -0.46 -20.22 -5.05
CA ILE A 225 -1.64 -20.43 -5.89
C ILE A 225 -2.89 -19.98 -5.15
N SER A 226 -3.62 -19.03 -5.71
CA SER A 226 -4.85 -18.52 -5.12
C SER A 226 -6.00 -19.52 -5.28
N ASP A 227 -6.65 -19.86 -4.17
CA ASP A 227 -7.85 -20.69 -4.12
C ASP A 227 -9.04 -19.84 -3.68
N MET A 228 -9.93 -19.50 -4.62
CA MET A 228 -11.11 -18.69 -4.35
C MET A 228 -12.15 -19.43 -3.48
N ARG A 229 -12.00 -20.73 -3.25
CA ARG A 229 -12.84 -21.54 -2.35
C ARG A 229 -12.31 -21.60 -0.92
N ARG A 230 -11.13 -21.05 -0.65
CA ARG A 230 -10.55 -21.04 0.69
C ARG A 230 -11.44 -20.26 1.66
N GLY A 231 -11.94 -20.95 2.70
CA GLY A 231 -12.79 -20.38 3.73
C GLY A 231 -12.05 -19.94 4.99
N GLU A 232 -10.81 -20.39 5.18
CA GLU A 232 -10.02 -20.16 6.39
C GLU A 232 -8.76 -19.33 6.09
N THR A 233 -8.37 -18.47 7.03
CA THR A 233 -7.11 -17.71 6.97
C THR A 233 -5.92 -18.60 7.35
N ILE A 234 -4.69 -18.19 7.02
CA ILE A 234 -3.49 -18.89 7.51
C ILE A 234 -3.44 -18.97 9.05
N PHE A 235 -4.01 -18.00 9.76
CA PHE A 235 -4.01 -17.94 11.23
C PHE A 235 -5.06 -18.87 11.86
N GLU A 236 -6.17 -19.12 11.17
CA GLU A 236 -7.17 -20.11 11.60
C GLU A 236 -6.65 -21.53 11.36
N ILE A 237 -5.93 -21.75 10.26
CA ILE A 237 -5.32 -23.04 9.92
C ILE A 237 -4.15 -23.36 10.86
N ASP A 238 -3.27 -22.39 11.12
CA ASP A 238 -2.15 -22.51 12.04
C ASP A 238 -2.03 -21.25 12.92
N PRO A 239 -2.62 -21.27 14.13
CA PRO A 239 -2.56 -20.14 15.06
C PRO A 239 -1.15 -19.72 15.47
N SER A 240 -0.15 -20.62 15.38
CA SER A 240 1.25 -20.29 15.69
C SER A 240 1.86 -19.27 14.73
N LEU A 241 1.23 -19.06 13.57
CA LEU A 241 1.68 -18.05 12.60
C LEU A 241 1.46 -16.62 13.11
N GLN A 242 0.51 -16.39 14.03
CA GLN A 242 0.34 -15.07 14.66
C GLN A 242 1.60 -14.69 15.46
N GLU A 243 2.12 -15.62 16.27
CA GLU A 243 3.36 -15.40 17.03
C GLU A 243 4.56 -15.11 16.11
N LYS A 244 4.58 -15.70 14.91
CA LYS A 244 5.62 -15.40 13.90
C LYS A 244 5.51 -13.98 13.37
N VAL A 245 4.29 -13.46 13.16
CA VAL A 245 4.06 -12.05 12.78
C VAL A 245 4.54 -11.13 13.89
N ASP A 246 4.14 -11.40 15.13
CA ASP A 246 4.50 -10.56 16.28
C ASP A 246 6.01 -10.49 16.49
N ARG A 247 6.69 -11.64 16.41
CA ARG A 247 8.15 -11.72 16.45
C ARG A 247 8.81 -11.06 15.25
N GLY A 248 8.21 -11.16 14.06
CA GLY A 248 8.67 -10.47 12.86
C GLY A 248 8.66 -8.96 13.04
N ILE A 249 7.56 -8.41 13.58
CA ILE A 249 7.44 -6.98 13.92
C ILE A 249 8.49 -6.58 14.96
N GLU A 250 8.72 -7.42 15.98
CA GLU A 250 9.71 -7.14 17.01
C GLU A 250 11.13 -7.03 16.43
N VAL A 251 11.51 -7.95 15.53
CA VAL A 251 12.88 -8.05 14.99
C VAL A 251 13.13 -7.14 13.80
N GLU A 252 12.16 -6.97 12.89
CA GLU A 252 12.31 -6.27 11.61
C GLU A 252 11.61 -4.90 11.58
N GLY A 253 10.70 -4.68 12.53
CA GLY A 253 9.84 -3.53 12.59
C GLY A 253 8.60 -3.65 11.70
N SER A 254 7.82 -2.58 11.69
CA SER A 254 6.56 -2.43 10.97
C SER A 254 6.73 -1.47 9.78
N ASN A 255 6.07 -1.81 8.67
CA ASN A 255 5.90 -0.93 7.52
C ASN A 255 4.74 0.07 7.67
N LEU A 256 3.89 -0.07 8.69
CA LEU A 256 2.78 0.86 8.94
C LEU A 256 3.33 2.19 9.47
N SER A 257 3.35 3.23 8.62
CA SER A 257 3.84 4.56 9.00
C SER A 257 2.81 5.42 9.74
N GLY A 258 1.53 5.06 9.63
CA GLY A 258 0.46 5.80 10.27
C GLY A 258 -0.93 5.30 9.89
N VAL A 259 -1.94 5.86 10.54
CA VAL A 259 -3.36 5.50 10.35
C VAL A 259 -4.26 6.73 10.40
N ASN A 260 -5.37 6.67 9.67
CA ASN A 260 -6.50 7.55 9.91
C ASN A 260 -7.33 6.96 11.05
N SER A 261 -7.66 7.78 12.04
CA SER A 261 -8.30 7.29 13.26
C SER A 261 -9.04 8.39 14.01
N ARG A 262 -9.79 8.05 15.07
CA ARG A 262 -10.33 9.06 15.97
C ARG A 262 -9.30 9.35 17.06
N CYS A 263 -8.60 10.46 16.87
CA CYS A 263 -7.60 10.93 17.82
C CYS A 263 -7.67 12.44 17.98
N SER A 264 -7.32 12.92 19.17
CA SER A 264 -7.15 14.34 19.46
C SER A 264 -6.06 14.55 20.49
N TRP A 265 -5.59 15.78 20.61
CA TRP A 265 -4.61 16.16 21.61
C TRP A 265 -4.99 17.51 22.20
N GLU A 266 -4.65 17.71 23.47
CA GLU A 266 -4.84 18.99 24.16
C GLU A 266 -3.67 19.28 25.09
N GLU A 267 -3.54 20.57 25.42
CA GLU A 267 -2.64 21.08 26.43
C GLU A 267 -3.50 21.37 27.68
N PRO A 268 -3.42 20.54 28.73
CA PRO A 268 -4.18 20.78 29.94
C PRO A 268 -3.81 22.12 30.56
N GLY A 269 -4.82 22.89 30.98
CA GLY A 269 -4.59 24.21 31.55
C GLY A 269 -3.83 24.16 32.88
N GLU A 270 -3.11 25.23 33.23
CA GLU A 270 -2.31 25.34 34.47
C GLU A 270 -3.10 25.00 35.76
N GLY A 271 -4.44 25.05 35.76
CA GLY A 271 -5.31 24.70 36.89
C GLY A 271 -5.92 23.28 36.86
N GLU A 272 -5.81 22.54 35.75
CA GLU A 272 -6.16 21.11 35.70
C GLU A 272 -4.96 20.22 36.06
N HIS A 273 -3.75 20.78 36.02
CA HIS A 273 -2.54 20.15 36.55
C HIS A 273 -2.79 19.68 38.00
N ASP A 274 -3.39 20.51 38.87
CA ASP A 274 -3.63 20.18 40.28
C ASP A 274 -4.66 19.05 40.48
N ASN A 275 -5.73 18.98 39.69
CA ASN A 275 -6.71 17.88 39.75
C ASN A 275 -6.12 16.51 39.32
N TYR A 276 -4.98 16.52 38.60
CA TYR A 276 -4.25 15.31 38.25
C TYR A 276 -3.28 14.83 39.34
N TYR A 277 -3.03 15.65 40.37
CA TYR A 277 -2.21 15.33 41.55
C TYR A 277 -3.04 15.17 42.85
N GLU A 278 -4.37 15.37 42.82
CA GLU A 278 -5.19 15.43 44.03
C GLU A 278 -5.37 14.10 44.79
N ASP A 279 -4.98 12.95 44.24
CA ASP A 279 -5.06 11.68 44.98
C ASP A 279 -3.89 11.47 45.97
N ASP A 280 -2.90 12.37 46.01
CA ASP A 280 -1.78 12.28 46.95
C ASP A 280 -1.29 13.67 47.43
N LYS A 281 -1.85 14.09 48.59
CA LYS A 281 -1.22 14.86 49.70
C LYS A 281 -1.64 16.31 49.94
N GLU A 282 -2.26 16.46 51.13
CA GLU A 282 -2.09 17.59 52.03
C GLU A 282 -0.60 18.00 52.19
N ASN A 283 -0.37 19.32 52.26
CA ASN A 283 0.85 20.03 52.65
C ASN A 283 2.00 20.12 51.62
N ARG A 284 2.06 21.24 50.87
CA ARG A 284 2.89 22.40 51.25
C ARG A 284 2.80 23.59 50.29
N TYR A 285 2.98 24.76 50.89
CA TYR A 285 2.95 26.12 50.35
C TYR A 285 4.08 26.47 49.35
N HIS A 286 3.69 27.30 48.36
CA HIS A 286 4.37 28.39 47.64
C HIS A 286 5.90 28.33 47.38
N SER A 287 6.28 28.53 46.10
CA SER A 287 7.23 29.59 45.68
C SER A 287 7.41 29.71 44.15
N GLU A 288 6.96 30.85 43.63
CA GLU A 288 7.56 31.78 42.64
C GLU A 288 7.94 31.38 41.18
N ARG A 289 7.32 32.18 40.28
CA ARG A 289 7.49 32.34 38.82
C ARG A 289 8.90 32.75 38.40
N ARG A 290 9.33 32.24 37.24
CA ARG A 290 10.30 32.93 36.36
C ARG A 290 9.89 32.82 34.89
N SER A 291 9.69 33.98 34.26
CA SER A 291 9.59 34.13 32.80
C SER A 291 10.98 34.03 32.16
N SER A 292 11.05 33.31 31.03
CA SER A 292 12.10 33.42 30.02
C SER A 292 11.38 33.33 28.66
N GLY A 293 11.41 34.32 27.76
CA GLY A 293 12.58 35.04 27.28
C GLY A 293 13.03 34.35 25.99
N GLY A 294 12.51 34.80 24.85
CA GLY A 294 12.65 34.15 23.55
C GLY A 294 14.09 34.08 23.05
N LEU A 295 14.43 32.94 22.44
CA LEU A 295 15.62 32.75 21.62
C LEU A 295 15.23 32.05 20.32
N ASP A 296 15.89 32.48 19.25
CA ASP A 296 15.67 32.14 17.84
C ASP A 296 15.61 30.63 17.57
N ARG A 297 14.65 30.23 16.74
CA ARG A 297 14.43 28.85 16.27
C ARG A 297 14.83 28.71 14.80
N PRO A 298 15.29 27.52 14.38
CA PRO A 298 15.62 27.25 12.98
C PRO A 298 14.33 27.21 12.12
N ASP A 299 14.33 27.99 11.05
CA ASP A 299 13.28 28.00 10.02
C ASP A 299 13.40 26.76 9.13
N ILE A 300 12.32 26.02 8.95
CA ILE A 300 12.24 24.87 8.03
C ILE A 300 12.05 25.43 6.62
N SER A 301 12.85 24.96 5.68
CA SER A 301 12.78 25.46 4.31
C SER A 301 11.52 24.96 3.58
N PHE A 302 11.07 25.72 2.59
CA PHE A 302 9.93 25.36 1.74
C PHE A 302 10.08 23.96 1.08
N MET A 303 11.30 23.55 0.76
CA MET A 303 11.56 22.25 0.15
C MET A 303 11.39 21.09 1.14
N GLU A 304 11.81 21.26 2.40
CA GLU A 304 11.61 20.26 3.46
C GLU A 304 10.11 20.09 3.78
N SER A 305 9.34 21.19 3.77
CA SER A 305 7.87 21.14 3.90
C SER A 305 7.21 20.32 2.79
N GLU A 306 7.70 20.41 1.56
CA GLU A 306 7.15 19.67 0.41
C GLU A 306 7.55 18.19 0.41
N GLU A 307 8.78 17.84 0.80
CA GLU A 307 9.18 16.42 0.99
C GLU A 307 8.37 15.73 2.10
N ILE A 308 8.04 16.46 3.17
CA ILE A 308 7.20 15.98 4.28
C ILE A 308 5.75 15.78 3.82
N LYS A 309 5.17 16.73 3.06
CA LYS A 309 3.84 16.56 2.45
C LYS A 309 3.79 15.41 1.46
N ALA A 310 4.86 15.18 0.70
CA ALA A 310 4.95 14.05 -0.23
C ALA A 310 4.95 12.71 0.52
N THR A 311 5.63 12.64 1.66
CA THR A 311 5.65 11.46 2.54
C THR A 311 4.26 11.17 3.13
N LEU A 312 3.56 12.21 3.58
CA LEU A 312 2.17 12.11 4.07
C LEU A 312 1.21 11.66 2.94
N LYS A 313 1.32 12.22 1.74
CA LYS A 313 0.48 11.83 0.60
C LYS A 313 0.71 10.40 0.12
N ARG A 314 1.96 9.93 0.12
CA ARG A 314 2.30 8.55 -0.28
C ARG A 314 1.76 7.50 0.70
N GLY A 315 1.72 7.80 2.01
CA GLY A 315 1.14 6.92 3.01
C GLY A 315 -0.40 6.85 3.00
N LEU A 316 -1.07 7.89 2.52
CA LEU A 316 -2.53 8.05 2.62
C LEU A 316 -3.32 7.56 1.39
N ASN A 317 -2.70 7.44 0.22
CA ASN A 317 -3.39 7.00 -1.00
C ASN A 317 -3.69 5.48 -1.07
N GLY A 318 -3.33 4.71 -0.04
CA GLY A 318 -3.59 3.27 0.03
C GLY A 318 -4.99 2.88 0.52
N LYS A 319 -5.84 3.81 0.97
CA LYS A 319 -7.15 3.48 1.59
C LYS A 319 -8.35 4.35 1.19
N SER A 320 -8.22 5.28 0.24
CA SER A 320 -9.35 6.11 -0.19
C SER A 320 -9.97 5.59 -1.49
N GLY A 321 -10.96 4.69 -1.37
CA GLY A 321 -11.79 4.28 -2.50
C GLY A 321 -12.94 3.34 -2.11
N SER A 322 -13.99 3.84 -1.45
CA SER A 322 -15.30 3.16 -1.45
C SER A 322 -16.47 4.12 -1.19
N MET A 323 -17.61 3.72 -1.77
CA MET A 323 -18.97 4.31 -1.83
C MET A 323 -19.17 5.35 -2.95
N TYR A 324 -19.96 5.10 -4.01
CA TYR A 324 -21.30 4.48 -4.08
C TYR A 324 -21.51 3.63 -5.35
N GLY A 325 -22.17 2.47 -5.22
CA GLY A 325 -22.68 1.68 -6.33
C GLY A 325 -24.06 1.11 -5.98
N GLY A 326 -25.12 1.80 -6.40
CA GLY A 326 -26.50 1.31 -6.36
C GLY A 326 -27.02 1.13 -7.79
N ARG A 327 -27.59 -0.05 -8.08
CA ARG A 327 -28.22 -0.44 -9.35
C ARG A 327 -29.40 0.47 -9.71
N ASP A 328 -29.55 0.83 -10.98
CA ASP A 328 -30.76 0.53 -11.74
C ASP A 328 -30.57 0.73 -13.26
N SER A 329 -31.24 -0.11 -14.02
CA SER A 329 -31.21 -0.22 -15.48
C SER A 329 -32.28 0.66 -16.10
N GLN A 330 -31.93 1.58 -17.02
CA GLN A 330 -32.78 1.93 -18.17
C GLN A 330 -32.04 2.79 -19.21
N GLU A 331 -32.34 2.49 -20.47
CA GLU A 331 -31.87 3.13 -21.70
C GLU A 331 -32.17 4.66 -21.73
N LEU A 332 -31.28 5.46 -22.32
CA LEU A 332 -31.56 6.34 -23.48
C LEU A 332 -30.45 7.38 -23.76
N GLU A 333 -30.03 7.37 -25.03
CA GLU A 333 -29.59 8.47 -25.89
C GLU A 333 -28.39 9.40 -25.57
N PHE A 334 -27.42 9.27 -26.48
CA PHE A 334 -26.30 10.16 -26.76
C PHE A 334 -26.71 11.62 -27.06
N LYS A 335 -26.11 12.58 -26.34
CA LYS A 335 -25.69 13.86 -26.93
C LYS A 335 -24.32 14.29 -26.41
N HIS A 336 -23.44 14.57 -27.36
CA HIS A 336 -22.11 15.16 -27.19
C HIS A 336 -22.14 16.45 -26.37
N ASN A 337 -21.20 16.60 -25.43
CA ASN A 337 -20.46 17.86 -25.34
C ASN A 337 -19.02 17.64 -24.86
N ARG A 338 -18.10 18.32 -25.54
CA ARG A 338 -16.65 18.22 -25.40
C ARG A 338 -16.14 18.92 -24.14
N ASN A 339 -14.99 18.42 -23.67
CA ASN A 339 -13.95 19.10 -22.89
C ASN A 339 -14.32 19.58 -21.48
N HIS A 340 -13.82 18.87 -20.46
CA HIS A 340 -13.02 19.49 -19.41
C HIS A 340 -12.17 18.43 -18.69
N SER A 341 -10.86 18.52 -18.89
CA SER A 341 -9.82 17.83 -18.12
C SER A 341 -9.90 18.29 -16.65
N ARG A 342 -10.31 17.41 -15.74
CA ARG A 342 -10.13 17.63 -14.29
C ARG A 342 -8.74 17.13 -13.88
N LYS A 343 -7.74 18.00 -14.06
CA LYS A 343 -6.57 18.04 -13.18
C LYS A 343 -7.10 18.48 -11.81
N GLN A 344 -7.05 17.63 -10.79
CA GLN A 344 -7.33 18.07 -9.42
C GLN A 344 -6.09 18.77 -8.88
N SER A 345 -5.99 20.07 -9.19
CA SER A 345 -5.16 21.03 -8.50
C SER A 345 -5.77 21.28 -7.12
N PHE A 346 -5.07 20.89 -6.05
CA PHE A 346 -5.31 21.47 -4.73
C PHE A 346 -4.69 22.86 -4.72
N ASP A 347 -5.45 23.82 -5.24
CA ASP A 347 -5.24 25.24 -5.03
C ASP A 347 -6.52 25.75 -4.38
N SER A 348 -6.53 25.79 -3.05
CA SER A 348 -7.70 26.23 -2.29
C SER A 348 -7.76 27.75 -2.28
N THR A 349 -8.44 28.32 -3.28
CA THR A 349 -9.10 29.63 -3.14
C THR A 349 -10.56 29.39 -2.77
N GLY A 350 -10.82 29.30 -1.46
CA GLY A 350 -12.14 29.19 -0.87
C GLY A 350 -12.22 30.10 0.35
N SER A 351 -12.95 31.20 0.20
CA SER A 351 -13.07 32.30 1.16
C SER A 351 -13.51 31.85 2.56
N SER A 352 -12.58 31.91 3.50
CA SER A 352 -12.85 32.30 4.88
C SER A 352 -11.88 33.43 5.22
N ASP A 353 -12.41 34.59 5.61
CA ASP A 353 -11.62 35.72 6.10
C ASP A 353 -11.03 35.35 7.47
N ALA A 354 -9.90 34.64 7.44
CA ALA A 354 -8.92 34.63 8.52
C ALA A 354 -7.55 34.70 7.85
N PRO A 355 -6.68 35.66 8.22
CA PRO A 355 -5.37 35.74 7.61
C PRO A 355 -4.63 34.42 7.86
N THR A 356 -3.95 33.92 6.84
CA THR A 356 -2.96 32.86 6.95
C THR A 356 -1.85 33.36 7.89
N GLU A 357 -2.08 33.28 9.20
CA GLU A 357 -1.01 33.37 10.17
C GLU A 357 0.00 32.31 9.75
N LEU A 358 1.26 32.71 9.57
CA LEU A 358 2.38 31.80 9.57
C LEU A 358 2.22 30.94 10.82
N LEU A 359 1.72 29.71 10.67
CA LEU A 359 1.45 28.83 11.81
C LEU A 359 2.78 28.65 12.52
N ARG A 360 2.90 29.27 13.69
CA ARG A 360 4.17 29.30 14.40
C ARG A 360 4.33 27.96 15.10
N THR A 361 5.49 27.33 14.93
CA THR A 361 5.85 26.16 15.72
C THR A 361 5.93 26.55 17.19
N ARG A 362 5.09 25.94 18.03
CA ARG A 362 5.07 26.13 19.48
C ARG A 362 5.53 24.87 20.19
N THR A 363 6.11 25.03 21.37
CA THR A 363 6.47 23.92 22.25
C THR A 363 5.47 23.88 23.40
N LEU A 364 5.20 22.68 23.88
CA LEU A 364 4.19 22.40 24.90
C LEU A 364 4.91 21.81 26.11
N ASP A 365 4.49 22.20 27.30
CA ASP A 365 5.07 21.66 28.53
C ASP A 365 4.42 20.33 28.94
N PHE A 366 3.14 20.15 28.62
CA PHE A 366 2.36 18.95 28.91
C PHE A 366 1.45 18.63 27.73
N VAL A 367 1.30 17.34 27.44
CA VAL A 367 0.38 16.86 26.41
C VAL A 367 -0.55 15.78 26.94
N HIS A 368 -1.83 15.91 26.63
CA HIS A 368 -2.82 14.85 26.79
C HIS A 368 -3.28 14.36 25.41
N LEU A 369 -2.92 13.13 25.07
CA LEU A 369 -3.37 12.45 23.85
C LEU A 369 -4.64 11.66 24.14
N LYS A 370 -5.58 11.69 23.21
CA LYS A 370 -6.84 10.95 23.28
C LYS A 370 -6.99 10.12 22.02
N PHE A 371 -7.28 8.85 22.18
CA PHE A 371 -7.48 7.89 21.10
C PHE A 371 -8.78 7.13 21.35
N ASN A 372 -9.51 6.78 20.28
CA ASN A 372 -10.51 5.72 20.40
C ASN A 372 -9.83 4.35 20.61
N LEU A 373 -10.61 3.31 20.84
CA LEU A 373 -10.08 1.99 21.14
C LEU A 373 -9.28 1.44 19.96
N GLU A 374 -9.81 1.55 18.74
CA GLU A 374 -9.12 1.11 17.52
C GLU A 374 -7.73 1.76 17.40
N ALA A 375 -7.61 3.08 17.54
CA ALA A 375 -6.33 3.77 17.49
C ALA A 375 -5.41 3.42 18.67
N GLY A 376 -5.98 3.32 19.87
CA GLY A 376 -5.25 2.98 21.09
C GLY A 376 -4.58 1.62 21.01
N SER A 377 -5.27 0.63 20.43
CA SER A 377 -4.74 -0.73 20.24
C SER A 377 -3.48 -0.78 19.37
N LEU A 378 -3.21 0.26 18.57
CA LEU A 378 -2.02 0.38 17.73
C LEU A 378 -0.82 1.02 18.44
N LEU A 379 -0.98 1.56 19.66
CA LEU A 379 0.14 2.16 20.41
C LEU A 379 1.29 1.17 20.64
N PRO A 380 1.05 -0.11 21.04
CA PRO A 380 2.12 -1.10 21.12
C PRO A 380 2.86 -1.31 19.80
N LEU A 381 2.15 -1.32 18.66
CA LEU A 381 2.77 -1.41 17.34
C LEU A 381 3.62 -0.18 17.02
N ALA A 382 3.09 1.02 17.27
CA ALA A 382 3.81 2.27 17.06
C ALA A 382 5.10 2.31 17.89
N LEU A 383 5.05 1.89 19.15
CA LEU A 383 6.22 1.85 20.03
C LEU A 383 7.21 0.75 19.62
N ARG A 384 6.76 -0.51 19.60
CA ARG A 384 7.60 -1.70 19.38
C ARG A 384 8.06 -1.86 17.94
N GLY A 385 7.15 -1.66 16.98
CA GLY A 385 7.39 -1.90 15.56
C GLY A 385 7.97 -0.68 14.82
N ARG A 386 7.86 0.53 15.36
CA ARG A 386 8.31 1.75 14.66
C ARG A 386 9.34 2.52 15.44
N LEU A 387 8.99 3.03 16.62
CA LEU A 387 9.87 3.91 17.39
C LEU A 387 11.14 3.17 17.84
N ARG A 388 11.03 1.93 18.33
CA ARG A 388 12.20 1.08 18.67
C ARG A 388 13.13 0.83 17.48
N HIS A 389 12.60 0.92 16.25
CA HIS A 389 13.33 0.77 14.99
C HIS A 389 13.82 2.09 14.40
N GLY A 390 13.80 3.18 15.17
CA GLY A 390 14.25 4.50 14.72
C GLY A 390 13.31 5.16 13.72
N ARG A 391 12.03 4.75 13.68
CA ARG A 391 11.02 5.24 12.73
C ARG A 391 9.96 6.09 13.46
N HIS A 392 9.12 6.80 12.71
CA HIS A 392 7.99 7.56 13.24
C HIS A 392 6.66 6.79 13.06
N PHE A 393 5.62 7.19 13.78
CA PHE A 393 4.25 6.73 13.55
C PHE A 393 3.25 7.88 13.66
N THR A 394 2.35 8.03 12.70
CA THR A 394 1.40 9.16 12.67
C THR A 394 -0.05 8.71 12.77
N TYR A 395 -0.78 9.25 13.73
CA TYR A 395 -2.23 9.21 13.79
C TYR A 395 -2.78 10.48 13.16
N VAL A 396 -3.62 10.34 12.13
CA VAL A 396 -4.34 11.45 11.49
C VAL A 396 -5.79 11.37 11.93
N SER A 397 -6.33 12.48 12.43
CA SER A 397 -7.72 12.56 12.87
C SER A 397 -8.67 12.44 11.68
N ALA A 398 -9.67 11.56 11.81
CA ALA A 398 -10.77 11.46 10.83
C ALA A 398 -11.83 12.56 11.02
N MET A 399 -11.79 13.30 12.14
CA MET A 399 -12.83 14.25 12.54
C MET A 399 -12.46 15.71 12.30
N ASN A 400 -11.17 16.02 12.20
CA ASN A 400 -10.64 17.37 12.03
C ASN A 400 -9.22 17.32 11.46
N ASP A 401 -8.59 18.47 11.25
CA ASP A 401 -7.24 18.57 10.66
C ASP A 401 -6.09 18.22 11.63
N SER A 402 -6.38 17.59 12.78
CA SER A 402 -5.36 17.24 13.77
C SER A 402 -4.55 16.01 13.37
N ALA A 403 -3.27 16.03 13.69
CA ALA A 403 -2.40 14.88 13.54
C ALA A 403 -1.45 14.77 14.74
N ILE A 404 -1.15 13.55 15.16
CA ILE A 404 -0.21 13.23 16.24
C ILE A 404 0.87 12.31 15.65
N THR A 405 2.09 12.80 15.56
CA THR A 405 3.25 12.00 15.13
C THR A 405 4.11 11.66 16.34
N LEU A 406 4.19 10.37 16.66
CA LEU A 406 5.17 9.84 17.60
C LEU A 406 6.51 9.70 16.87
N VAL A 407 7.57 10.25 17.46
CA VAL A 407 8.94 10.19 16.92
C VAL A 407 9.88 9.59 17.94
N SER A 408 10.87 8.84 17.46
CA SER A 408 12.01 8.40 18.26
C SER A 408 13.18 9.37 18.10
N SER A 409 14.18 9.30 19.00
CA SER A 409 15.37 10.16 18.95
C SER A 409 16.21 10.01 17.66
N SER A 410 15.98 8.96 16.87
CA SER A 410 16.69 8.72 15.61
C SER A 410 16.03 9.35 14.38
N VAL A 411 14.83 9.94 14.53
CA VAL A 411 14.11 10.56 13.41
C VAL A 411 14.66 11.95 13.14
N HIS A 412 15.31 12.14 11.99
CA HIS A 412 15.79 13.44 11.53
C HIS A 412 14.65 14.33 11.03
N GLY A 413 14.81 15.66 11.13
CA GLY A 413 13.83 16.64 10.64
C GLY A 413 12.58 16.80 11.52
N SER A 414 12.57 16.22 12.73
CA SER A 414 11.50 16.43 13.71
C SER A 414 11.52 17.86 14.27
N ILE A 415 10.34 18.41 14.54
CA ILE A 415 10.19 19.70 15.26
C ILE A 415 10.22 19.52 16.78
N ALA A 416 10.15 18.28 17.26
CA ALA A 416 10.35 17.91 18.65
C ALA A 416 11.79 17.43 18.84
N ASP A 417 12.41 17.81 19.95
CA ASP A 417 13.78 17.45 20.30
C ASP A 417 13.89 17.09 21.79
N GLU A 418 15.07 16.66 22.25
CA GLU A 418 15.26 16.23 23.65
C GLU A 418 15.04 17.36 24.68
N HIS A 419 15.14 18.62 24.26
CA HIS A 419 14.85 19.78 25.12
C HIS A 419 13.38 20.20 25.04
N HIS A 420 12.73 19.93 23.91
CA HIS A 420 11.33 20.26 23.64
C HIS A 420 10.61 19.02 23.07
N PRO A 421 10.29 18.03 23.92
CA PRO A 421 9.76 16.75 23.46
C PRO A 421 8.36 16.85 22.88
N PHE A 422 7.64 17.95 23.14
CA PHE A 422 6.31 18.20 22.61
C PHE A 422 6.31 19.50 21.81
N ALA A 423 6.07 19.39 20.50
CA ALA A 423 6.06 20.53 19.60
C ALA A 423 4.90 20.42 18.61
N ALA A 424 4.21 21.53 18.38
CA ALA A 424 3.08 21.58 17.45
C ALA A 424 3.25 22.70 16.43
N HIS A 425 2.91 22.41 15.18
CA HIS A 425 2.81 23.36 14.08
C HIS A 425 1.35 23.40 13.60
N GLY A 426 0.59 24.37 14.12
CA GLY A 426 -0.86 24.37 13.97
C GLY A 426 -1.50 23.14 14.66
N PRO A 427 -2.38 22.38 13.98
CA PRO A 427 -3.04 21.20 14.54
C PRO A 427 -2.19 19.92 14.50
N TRP A 428 -0.98 19.99 13.91
CA TRP A 428 -0.04 18.87 13.86
C TRP A 428 0.91 18.88 15.05
N LEU A 429 0.80 17.86 15.89
CA LEU A 429 1.63 17.63 17.07
C LEU A 429 2.70 16.57 16.77
N GLN A 430 3.94 16.83 17.19
CA GLN A 430 4.99 15.82 17.32
C GLN A 430 5.32 15.57 18.79
N VAL A 431 5.42 14.29 19.15
CA VAL A 431 5.72 13.81 20.50
C VAL A 431 6.96 12.94 20.42
N LEU A 432 8.07 13.43 20.96
CA LEU A 432 9.30 12.66 21.12
C LEU A 432 9.15 11.70 22.29
N ILE A 433 9.32 10.41 21.98
CA ILE A 433 9.40 9.34 22.97
C ILE A 433 10.85 8.82 22.98
N PRO A 434 11.66 9.15 23.99
CA PRO A 434 13.04 8.69 24.09
C PRO A 434 13.13 7.17 24.16
N ASN A 435 14.20 6.58 23.61
CA ASN A 435 14.36 5.13 23.54
C ASN A 435 14.29 4.43 24.91
N GLU A 436 14.82 5.05 25.96
CA GLU A 436 14.74 4.57 27.34
C GLU A 436 13.32 4.56 27.93
N PHE A 437 12.43 5.40 27.41
CA PHE A 437 11.03 5.49 27.85
C PHE A 437 10.11 4.53 27.08
N ILE A 438 10.51 4.07 25.88
CA ILE A 438 9.72 3.12 25.07
C ILE A 438 9.42 1.84 25.86
N GLU A 439 10.39 1.28 26.58
CA GLU A 439 10.22 0.02 27.32
C GLU A 439 9.28 0.17 28.52
N GLU A 440 9.38 1.27 29.25
CA GLU A 440 8.46 1.62 30.35
C GLU A 440 7.03 1.76 29.81
N MET A 441 6.87 2.56 28.74
CA MET A 441 5.58 2.80 28.12
C MET A 441 4.96 1.52 27.53
N LEU A 442 5.77 0.61 26.97
CA LEU A 442 5.29 -0.68 26.48
C LEU A 442 4.81 -1.60 27.60
N ALA A 443 5.47 -1.60 28.76
CA ALA A 443 5.05 -2.38 29.92
C ALA A 443 3.72 -1.87 30.49
N ASP A 444 3.57 -0.54 30.60
CA ASP A 444 2.33 0.07 31.09
C ASP A 444 1.15 -0.13 30.13
N LEU A 445 1.41 -0.19 28.82
CA LEU A 445 0.40 -0.36 27.77
C LEU A 445 0.16 -1.83 27.39
N GLU A 446 0.73 -2.81 28.10
CA GLU A 446 0.63 -4.25 27.75
C GLU A 446 -0.82 -4.70 27.57
N GLU A 447 -1.70 -4.24 28.45
CA GLU A 447 -3.15 -4.50 28.45
C GLU A 447 -3.90 -4.01 27.20
N LEU A 448 -3.34 -3.08 26.42
CA LEU A 448 -3.91 -2.68 25.14
C LEU A 448 -3.76 -3.75 24.05
N SER A 449 -2.94 -4.79 24.31
CA SER A 449 -2.82 -5.94 23.41
C SER A 449 -4.08 -6.82 23.41
N ASN A 450 -4.91 -6.74 24.46
CA ASN A 450 -6.20 -7.41 24.54
C ASN A 450 -7.17 -6.56 25.37
N PRO A 451 -7.69 -5.45 24.80
CA PRO A 451 -8.41 -4.46 25.57
C PRO A 451 -9.85 -4.92 25.90
N ASP A 452 -10.26 -4.73 27.15
CA ASP A 452 -11.66 -4.89 27.56
C ASP A 452 -12.38 -3.54 27.42
N GLU A 453 -13.27 -3.43 26.43
CA GLU A 453 -14.10 -2.24 26.17
C GLU A 453 -14.84 -1.73 27.42
N ARG A 454 -15.19 -2.63 28.36
CA ARG A 454 -15.93 -2.27 29.58
C ARG A 454 -15.12 -1.43 30.56
N LEU A 455 -13.81 -1.34 30.36
CA LEU A 455 -12.88 -0.59 31.22
C LEU A 455 -12.57 0.81 30.68
N LEU A 456 -13.26 1.25 29.62
CA LEU A 456 -13.09 2.57 29.03
C LEU A 456 -14.04 3.62 29.67
N PRO A 457 -13.63 4.90 29.79
CA PRO A 457 -12.34 5.45 29.35
C PRO A 457 -11.19 5.05 30.29
N LYS A 458 -10.01 4.81 29.72
CA LYS A 458 -8.82 4.43 30.46
C LYS A 458 -7.69 5.42 30.25
N THR A 459 -7.04 5.84 31.33
CA THR A 459 -5.99 6.86 31.28
C THR A 459 -4.67 6.34 31.82
N PHE A 460 -3.63 6.43 30.99
CA PHE A 460 -2.23 6.17 31.33
C PHE A 460 -1.51 7.50 31.57
N ARG A 461 -0.74 7.57 32.65
CA ARG A 461 -0.14 8.83 33.12
C ARG A 461 1.34 8.62 33.39
N TRP A 462 2.16 9.51 32.84
CA TRP A 462 3.58 9.61 33.17
C TRP A 462 3.88 11.04 33.63
N PRO A 463 3.60 11.38 34.91
CA PRO A 463 3.73 12.75 35.42
C PRO A 463 5.14 13.32 35.25
N GLU A 464 6.16 12.50 35.50
CA GLU A 464 7.58 12.87 35.34
C GLU A 464 7.95 13.17 33.88
N ARG A 465 7.15 12.65 32.92
CA ARG A 465 7.29 12.92 31.48
C ARG A 465 6.29 13.95 30.98
N ARG A 466 5.39 14.46 31.83
CA ARG A 466 4.32 15.41 31.49
C ARG A 466 3.46 14.94 30.30
N LEU A 467 3.22 13.63 30.23
CA LEU A 467 2.45 12.97 29.18
C LEU A 467 1.29 12.18 29.78
N CYS A 468 0.13 12.30 29.14
CA CYS A 468 -1.07 11.55 29.46
C CYS A 468 -1.67 10.97 28.18
N ILE A 469 -2.15 9.73 28.23
CA ILE A 469 -2.88 9.09 27.14
C ILE A 469 -4.20 8.56 27.67
N THR A 470 -5.33 8.96 27.07
CA THR A 470 -6.64 8.37 27.34
C THR A 470 -7.15 7.59 26.14
N ILE A 471 -7.54 6.34 26.39
CA ILE A 471 -8.30 5.52 25.46
C ILE A 471 -9.79 5.70 25.75
N LEU A 472 -10.54 6.08 24.73
CA LEU A 472 -11.98 6.34 24.76
C LEU A 472 -12.74 5.22 24.04
N PRO A 473 -14.02 4.97 24.37
CA PRO A 473 -14.87 4.09 23.56
C PRO A 473 -14.98 4.60 22.11
N ASP A 474 -15.17 3.68 21.16
CA ASP A 474 -15.31 4.02 19.73
C ASP A 474 -16.56 4.85 19.40
N ASP A 475 -17.53 4.90 20.32
CA ASP A 475 -18.77 5.66 20.17
C ASP A 475 -18.62 7.15 20.50
N VAL A 476 -17.48 7.53 21.07
CA VAL A 476 -17.16 8.89 21.57
C VAL A 476 -16.40 9.72 20.55
#